data_AF-A0A923VUI2-F1
#
_entry.id   AF-A0A923VUI2-F1
#
_cell.length_a   1.000
_cell.length_b   1.000
_cell.length_c   1.000
_cell.angle_alpha   90.00
_cell.angle_beta   90.00
_cell.angle_gamma   90.00
#
_symmetry.space_group_name_H-M   'P 1'
#
loop_
_entity.id
_entity.type
_entity.pdbx_description
1 polymer ?
#
loop_
_entity_poly.entity_id
_entity_poly.type
_entity_poly.pdbx_seq_one_letter_code
_entity_poly.pdbx_strand_id
1 'polypeptide(L)'
;MTTLTLKINERSKKGKAFLAFAKTFFDDNSDVEIIESDSKKFNKEESQYNPEFVKMVLDAAKSKKRTVINPNDIWGSLGSK
;
A
#
# COMPACT_ATOMS: atom_id res chain seq x y z
N MET A 1 11.36 -9.01 10.64
CA MET A 1 11.63 -8.68 12.04
C MET A 1 12.46 -7.42 12.02
N THR A 2 11.86 -6.32 12.44
CA THR A 2 12.51 -5.02 12.53
C THR A 2 12.90 -4.79 13.98
N THR A 3 14.16 -4.46 14.23
CA THR A 3 14.68 -4.25 15.59
C THR A 3 15.33 -2.87 15.66
N LEU A 4 14.76 -1.96 16.46
CA LEU A 4 15.29 -0.63 16.69
C LEU A 4 15.88 -0.53 18.10
N THR A 5 17.20 -0.35 18.19
CA THR A 5 17.93 -0.18 19.47
C THR A 5 18.26 1.29 19.70
N LEU A 6 17.68 1.90 20.72
CA LEU A 6 17.88 3.32 21.07
C LEU A 6 18.55 3.44 22.44
N LYS A 7 19.56 4.32 22.55
CA LYS A 7 20.19 4.66 23.84
C LYS A 7 19.60 5.97 24.37
N ILE A 8 18.84 5.87 25.46
CA ILE A 8 18.14 7.02 26.06
C ILE A 8 18.78 7.36 27.41
N ASN A 9 18.95 8.65 27.68
CA ASN A 9 19.37 9.13 29.01
C ASN A 9 18.15 9.55 29.84
N GLU A 10 17.73 8.70 30.78
CA GLU A 10 16.55 8.91 31.63
C GLU A 10 16.65 10.11 32.57
N ARG A 11 17.86 10.63 32.83
CA ARG A 11 18.03 11.82 33.68
C ARG A 11 17.81 13.12 32.91
N SER A 12 17.86 13.06 31.58
CA SER A 12 17.62 14.23 30.71
C SER A 12 16.13 14.49 30.54
N LYS A 13 15.73 15.77 30.43
CA LYS A 13 14.32 16.15 30.17
C LYS A 13 13.74 15.45 28.93
N LYS A 14 14.55 15.36 27.86
CA LYS A 14 14.17 14.71 26.61
C LYS A 14 13.99 13.19 26.77
N GLY A 15 14.89 12.53 27.50
CA GLY A 15 14.80 11.09 27.73
C GLY A 15 13.61 10.70 28.60
N LYS A 16 13.26 11.51 29.62
CA LYS A 16 12.03 11.31 30.40
C LYS A 16 10.77 11.44 29.55
N ALA A 17 10.71 12.47 28.71
CA ALA A 17 9.57 12.69 27.82
C ALA A 17 9.38 11.52 26.84
N PHE A 18 10.47 11.04 26.23
CA PHE A 18 10.40 9.91 25.31
C PHE A 18 10.02 8.59 26.02
N LEU A 19 10.53 8.33 27.23
CA LEU A 19 10.14 7.14 28.00
C LEU A 19 8.66 7.16 28.41
N ALA A 20 8.14 8.32 28.81
CA ALA A 20 6.71 8.48 29.11
C ALA A 20 5.86 8.20 27.87
N PHE A 21 6.23 8.79 26.72
CA PHE A 21 5.62 8.50 25.43
C PHE A 21 5.67 7.00 25.09
N ALA A 22 6.85 6.38 25.18
CA ALA A 22 7.02 4.98 24.84
C ALA A 22 6.14 4.05 25.70
N LYS A 23 6.09 4.27 27.02
CA LYS A 23 5.24 3.48 27.91
C LYS A 23 3.75 3.65 27.60
N THR A 24 3.28 4.87 27.32
CA THR A 24 1.86 5.10 27.02
C THR A 24 1.41 4.47 25.72
N PHE A 25 2.31 4.33 24.74
CA PHE A 25 1.97 3.86 23.40
C PHE A 25 2.35 2.39 23.15
N PHE A 26 3.25 1.81 23.94
CA PHE A 26 3.77 0.46 23.73
C PHE A 26 3.52 -0.52 24.88
N ASP A 27 2.92 -0.10 26.00
CA ASP A 27 2.49 -1.04 27.06
C ASP A 27 1.09 -1.63 26.77
N ASP A 28 1.02 -2.96 26.80
CA ASP A 28 -0.08 -3.93 26.91
C ASP A 28 -1.38 -3.81 26.09
N ASN A 29 -1.77 -2.65 25.53
CA ASN A 29 -2.94 -2.52 24.66
C ASN A 29 -2.56 -1.78 23.37
N SER A 30 -2.25 -2.56 22.34
CA SER A 30 -1.67 -2.15 21.07
C SER A 30 -2.62 -1.31 20.19
N ASP A 31 -2.80 -0.03 20.52
CA ASP A 31 -3.47 0.94 19.65
C ASP A 31 -2.49 1.65 18.68
N VAL A 32 -1.18 1.58 18.95
CA VAL A 32 -0.15 2.29 18.17
C VAL A 32 0.98 1.35 17.76
N GLU A 33 1.14 1.18 16.44
CA GLU A 33 2.22 0.42 15.82
C GLU A 33 3.29 1.38 15.26
N ILE A 34 4.57 1.16 15.60
CA ILE A 34 5.67 1.84 14.89
C ILE A 34 5.86 1.12 13.56
N ILE A 35 5.29 1.69 12.49
CA ILE A 35 5.55 1.23 11.13
C ILE A 35 6.89 1.83 10.70
N GLU A 36 7.86 0.98 10.36
CA GLU A 36 9.06 1.41 9.65
C GLU A 36 8.62 2.01 8.31
N SER A 37 8.54 3.33 8.23
CA SER A 37 8.42 4.03 6.96
C SER A 37 9.77 4.02 6.29
N ASP A 38 10.19 2.84 5.83
CA ASP A 38 11.04 2.75 4.66
C ASP A 38 10.35 3.60 3.59
N SER A 39 11.02 4.66 3.17
CA SER A 39 10.57 5.64 2.18
C SER A 39 10.41 5.06 0.76
N LYS A 40 10.00 3.79 0.65
CA LYS A 40 9.67 3.06 -0.57
C LYS A 40 8.41 2.20 -0.48
N LYS A 41 7.65 2.24 0.61
CA LYS A 41 6.32 1.61 0.66
C LYS A 41 5.32 2.59 1.23
N PHE A 42 4.94 3.56 0.41
CA PHE A 42 3.55 4.02 0.43
C PHE A 42 2.70 2.77 0.43
N ASN A 43 1.94 2.60 1.51
CA ASN A 43 0.81 1.72 1.69
C ASN A 43 0.59 0.80 0.47
N LYS A 44 0.99 -0.47 0.60
CA LYS A 44 0.07 -1.51 0.14
C LYS A 44 -1.13 -1.39 1.08
N GLU A 45 -1.97 -0.38 0.85
CA GLU A 45 -3.40 -0.62 0.94
C GLU A 45 -3.57 -1.96 0.23
N GLU A 46 -4.11 -2.96 0.91
CA GLU A 46 -4.51 -4.20 0.24
C GLU A 46 -5.30 -3.75 -0.98
N SER A 47 -4.67 -3.86 -2.16
CA SER A 47 -5.26 -3.35 -3.38
C SER A 47 -6.61 -4.05 -3.47
N GLN A 48 -7.69 -3.28 -3.40
CA GLN A 48 -9.05 -3.81 -3.53
C GLN A 48 -9.20 -4.64 -4.82
N TYR A 49 -8.29 -4.40 -5.78
CA TYR A 49 -8.20 -5.10 -7.04
C TYR A 49 -7.21 -6.27 -6.97
N ASN A 50 -7.63 -7.39 -7.54
CA ASN A 50 -6.78 -8.54 -7.79
C ASN A 50 -5.54 -8.11 -8.62
N PRO A 51 -4.31 -8.43 -8.17
CA PRO A 51 -3.09 -8.03 -8.87
C PRO A 51 -2.98 -8.59 -10.31
N GLU A 52 -3.53 -9.76 -10.59
CA GLU A 52 -3.57 -10.33 -11.93
C GLU A 52 -4.47 -9.50 -12.86
N PHE A 53 -5.61 -9.04 -12.35
CA PHE A 53 -6.51 -8.15 -13.09
C PHE A 53 -5.83 -6.82 -13.43
N VAL A 54 -5.15 -6.21 -12.46
CA VAL A 54 -4.40 -4.95 -12.68
C VAL A 54 -3.33 -5.15 -13.75
N LYS A 55 -2.59 -6.25 -13.70
CA LYS A 55 -1.57 -6.58 -14.70
C LYS A 55 -2.18 -6.73 -16.10
N MET A 56 -3.28 -7.48 -16.23
CA MET A 56 -3.99 -7.66 -17.49
C MET A 56 -4.43 -6.32 -18.11
N VAL A 57 -4.99 -5.41 -17.30
CA VAL A 57 -5.43 -4.09 -17.75
C VAL A 57 -4.25 -3.24 -18.23
N LEU A 58 -3.14 -3.23 -17.49
CA LEU A 58 -1.95 -2.45 -17.86
C LEU A 58 -1.30 -2.98 -19.15
N ASP A 59 -1.24 -4.30 -19.32
CA ASP A 59 -0.72 -4.92 -20.54
C ASP A 59 -1.63 -4.63 -21.74
N ALA A 60 -2.96 -4.68 -21.56
CA ALA A 60 -3.92 -4.30 -22.59
C ALA A 60 -3.83 -2.82 -22.97
N ALA A 61 -3.64 -1.92 -21.99
CA ALA A 61 -3.52 -0.48 -22.23
C ALA A 61 -2.28 -0.12 -23.08
N LYS A 62 -1.16 -0.83 -22.87
CA LYS A 62 0.08 -0.68 -23.66
C LYS A 62 -0.04 -1.25 -25.08
N SER A 63 -0.98 -2.18 -25.30
CA SER A 63 -1.21 -2.77 -26.62
C SER A 63 -1.80 -1.75 -27.59
N LYS A 64 -1.33 -1.81 -28.85
CA LYS A 64 -1.91 -1.06 -29.98
C LYS A 64 -3.09 -1.78 -30.62
N LYS A 65 -3.34 -3.04 -30.26
CA LYS A 65 -4.46 -3.84 -30.81
C LYS A 65 -5.76 -3.40 -30.13
N ARG A 66 -6.59 -2.66 -30.87
CA ARG A 66 -7.90 -2.20 -30.42
C ARG A 66 -8.91 -2.42 -31.54
N THR A 67 -10.12 -2.83 -31.16
CA THR A 67 -11.24 -2.99 -32.09
C THR A 67 -12.24 -1.89 -31.83
N VAL A 68 -12.61 -1.15 -32.86
CA VAL A 68 -13.70 -0.17 -32.77
C VAL A 68 -15.00 -0.92 -32.95
N ILE A 69 -15.89 -0.83 -31.95
CA ILE A 69 -17.19 -1.50 -31.96
C ILE A 69 -18.28 -0.48 -32.26
N ASN A 70 -19.13 -0.78 -33.24
CA ASN A 70 -20.36 -0.03 -33.46
C ASN A 70 -21.41 -0.44 -32.42
N PRO A 71 -21.92 0.48 -31.58
CA PRO A 71 -22.95 0.15 -30.59
C PRO A 71 -24.26 -0.36 -31.20
N ASN A 72 -24.56 0.06 -32.43
CA ASN A 72 -25.77 -0.36 -33.14
C ASN A 72 -25.61 -1.71 -33.85
N ASP A 73 -24.38 -2.24 -33.95
CA ASP A 73 -24.08 -3.55 -34.53
C ASP A 73 -22.82 -4.17 -33.89
N ILE A 74 -23.00 -4.65 -32.66
CA ILE A 74 -21.91 -5.20 -31.84
C ILE A 74 -21.36 -6.49 -32.47
N TRP A 75 -22.25 -7.39 -32.90
CA TRP A 75 -21.89 -8.70 -33.43
C TRP A 75 -21.19 -8.60 -34.78
N GLY A 76 -21.67 -7.74 -35.68
CA GLY A 76 -21.01 -7.48 -36.95
C GLY A 76 -19.63 -6.85 -36.78
N SER A 77 -19.46 -5.97 -35.78
CA SER A 77 -18.17 -5.35 -35.46
C SER A 77 -17.12 -6.34 -34.92
N LEU A 78 -17.57 -7.47 -34.35
CA LEU A 78 -16.70 -8.54 -33.85
C LEU A 78 -16.45 -9.64 -34.90
N GLY A 79 -16.99 -9.49 -36.12
CA GLY A 79 -16.80 -10.43 -37.21
C GLY A 79 -17.70 -11.66 -37.14
N SER A 80 -18.74 -11.64 -36.29
CA SER A 80 -19.80 -12.64 -36.31
C SER A 80 -20.78 -12.28 -37.44
N LYS A 81 -20.70 -13.03 -38.54
CA LYS A 81 -21.74 -13.08 -39.58
C LYS A 81 -22.61 -14.30 -39.39
#